data_AF-A0A4V2L1F3-F1
#
_entry.id   AF-A0A4V2L1F3-F1
#
_cell.length_a   1.000
_cell.length_b   1.000
_cell.length_c   1.000
_cell.angle_alpha   90.00
_cell.angle_beta   90.00
_cell.angle_gamma   90.00
#
_symmetry.space_group_name_H-M   'P 1'
#
loop_
_entity.id
_entity.type
_entity.pdbx_description
1 polymer ?
#
loop_
_entity_poly.entity_id
_entity_poly.type
_entity_poly.pdbx_seq_one_letter_code
_entity_poly.pdbx_strand_id
1 'polypeptide(L)'
;MSSYQVEIKNSAKSDLKKLKKSNLKTQFLKTVAILKEDPYQPTQSFEKLQPASRGLYSRRLNAQHRVVYRVDEALKRVYIYAAWSHYE
;
A
#
# COMPACT_ATOMS: atom_id res chain seq x y z
N MET A 1 -6.56 -20.31 4.69
CA MET A 1 -6.05 -19.21 3.85
C MET A 1 -5.56 -18.11 4.77
N SER A 2 -4.25 -17.88 4.84
CA SER A 2 -3.68 -16.90 5.76
C SER A 2 -3.92 -15.50 5.20
N SER A 3 -4.98 -14.84 5.66
CA SER A 3 -5.26 -13.45 5.28
C SER A 3 -4.41 -12.50 6.10
N TYR A 4 -3.68 -11.60 5.44
CA TYR A 4 -2.90 -10.58 6.11
C TYR A 4 -3.82 -9.52 6.71
N GLN A 5 -3.47 -9.02 7.89
CA GLN A 5 -4.15 -7.87 8.49
C GLN A 5 -3.50 -6.57 7.99
N VAL A 6 -4.30 -5.69 7.38
CA VAL A 6 -3.84 -4.39 6.90
C VAL A 6 -4.08 -3.32 7.96
N GLU A 7 -3.01 -2.67 8.40
CA GLU A 7 -3.02 -1.53 9.31
C GLU A 7 -2.55 -0.27 8.61
N ILE A 8 -3.29 0.83 8.78
CA ILE A 8 -2.92 2.13 8.21
C ILE A 8 -2.23 2.95 9.29
N LYS A 9 -0.97 3.33 9.04
CA LYS A 9 -0.20 4.13 9.99
C LYS A 9 -0.67 5.58 10.02
N ASN A 10 -0.35 6.27 11.11
CA ASN A 10 -0.71 7.66 11.31
C ASN A 10 -0.19 8.59 10.20
N SER A 11 0.96 8.26 9.60
CA SER A 11 1.55 8.99 8.47
C SER A 11 0.64 9.05 7.24
N ALA A 12 -0.20 8.04 7.01
CA ALA A 12 -1.11 7.98 5.87
C ALA A 12 -2.48 8.63 6.14
N LYS A 13 -2.75 9.16 7.35
CA LYS A 13 -4.07 9.72 7.69
C LYS A 13 -4.45 10.92 6.82
N SER A 14 -3.50 11.80 6.49
CA SER A 14 -3.70 12.91 5.56
C SER A 14 -4.05 12.42 4.15
N ASP A 15 -3.39 11.36 3.71
CA ASP A 15 -3.58 10.76 2.40
C ASP A 15 -4.97 10.15 2.28
N LEU A 16 -5.44 9.47 3.33
CA LEU A 16 -6.81 8.93 3.37
C LEU A 16 -7.86 10.03 3.22
N LYS A 17 -7.64 11.22 3.80
CA LYS A 17 -8.55 12.36 3.63
C LYS A 17 -8.62 12.81 2.17
N LYS A 18 -7.48 12.80 1.45
CA LYS A 18 -7.41 13.12 0.02
C LYS A 18 -8.08 12.03 -0.83
N LEU A 19 -7.77 10.76 -0.57
CA LEU A 19 -8.39 9.60 -1.23
C LEU A 19 -9.91 9.60 -1.10
N LYS A 20 -10.44 9.91 0.09
CA LYS A 20 -11.89 9.97 0.32
C LYS A 20 -12.59 11.01 -0.57
N LYS A 21 -11.90 12.08 -0.94
CA LYS A 21 -12.42 13.16 -1.79
C LYS A 21 -12.15 12.93 -3.28
N SER A 22 -11.40 11.89 -3.64
CA SER A 22 -11.03 11.61 -5.03
C SER A 22 -11.68 10.32 -5.55
N ASN A 23 -11.57 10.12 -6.87
CA ASN A 23 -11.98 8.89 -7.54
C ASN A 23 -11.08 7.68 -7.22
N LEU A 24 -9.96 7.88 -6.51
CA LEU A 24 -9.00 6.82 -6.19
C LEU A 24 -9.39 5.99 -4.98
N LYS A 25 -10.43 6.39 -4.23
CA LYS A 25 -10.95 5.62 -3.09
C LYS A 25 -11.21 4.16 -3.45
N THR A 26 -11.90 3.92 -4.56
CA THR A 26 -12.26 2.56 -5.01
C THR A 26 -11.02 1.75 -5.34
N GLN A 27 -10.06 2.35 -6.03
CA GLN A 27 -8.81 1.69 -6.38
C GLN A 27 -7.98 1.37 -5.13
N PHE A 28 -7.92 2.29 -4.17
CA PHE A 28 -7.26 2.06 -2.89
C PHE A 28 -7.87 0.89 -2.12
N LEU A 29 -9.21 0.81 -2.04
CA LEU A 29 -9.89 -0.31 -1.38
C LEU A 29 -9.61 -1.65 -2.09
N LYS A 30 -9.56 -1.67 -3.42
CA LYS A 30 -9.13 -2.86 -4.19
C LYS A 30 -7.70 -3.26 -3.86
N THR A 31 -6.78 -2.30 -3.79
CA THR A 31 -5.39 -2.57 -3.37
C THR A 31 -5.35 -3.13 -1.95
N VAL A 32 -6.13 -2.59 -1.01
CA VAL A 32 -6.21 -3.14 0.35
C VAL A 32 -6.72 -4.58 0.36
N ALA A 33 -7.70 -4.93 -0.49
CA ALA A 33 -8.18 -6.31 -0.62
C ALA A 33 -7.08 -7.25 -1.12
N ILE A 34 -6.33 -6.83 -2.16
CA ILE A 34 -5.16 -7.58 -2.66
C ILE A 34 -4.13 -7.79 -1.55
N LEU A 35 -3.79 -6.73 -0.79
CA LEU A 35 -2.80 -6.84 0.29
C LEU A 35 -3.23 -7.79 1.42
N LYS A 36 -4.54 -7.98 1.62
CA LYS A 36 -5.07 -8.94 2.59
C LYS A 36 -4.96 -10.38 2.10
N GLU A 37 -4.93 -10.61 0.79
CA GLU A 37 -4.77 -11.95 0.21
C GLU A 37 -3.30 -12.28 0.02
N ASP A 38 -2.58 -11.45 -0.73
CA ASP A 38 -1.16 -11.59 -1.01
C ASP A 38 -0.49 -10.21 -1.21
N PRO A 39 0.29 -9.73 -0.23
CA PRO A 39 0.96 -8.45 -0.36
C PRO A 39 2.06 -8.47 -1.41
N TYR A 40 2.61 -9.62 -1.80
CA TYR A 40 3.68 -9.74 -2.80
C TYR A 40 3.20 -10.03 -4.20
N GLN A 41 1.88 -10.10 -4.42
CA GLN A 41 1.30 -10.45 -5.72
C GLN A 41 1.95 -9.64 -6.84
N PRO A 42 2.65 -10.29 -7.80
CA PRO A 42 3.40 -9.59 -8.84
C PRO A 42 2.43 -9.04 -9.89
N THR A 43 2.00 -7.81 -9.69
CA THR A 43 1.20 -7.04 -10.65
C THR A 43 2.09 -5.99 -11.33
N GLN A 44 1.69 -5.47 -12.50
CA GLN A 44 2.41 -4.37 -13.17
C GLN A 44 2.62 -3.12 -12.28
N SER A 45 1.84 -3.01 -11.21
CA SER A 45 1.91 -1.91 -10.25
C SER A 45 2.82 -2.17 -9.05
N PHE A 46 3.30 -3.40 -8.84
CA PHE A 46 4.11 -3.80 -7.69
C PHE A 46 5.59 -3.48 -7.88
N GLU A 47 6.20 -2.84 -6.89
CA GLU A 47 7.61 -2.47 -6.91
C GLU A 47 8.19 -2.58 -5.49
N LYS A 48 9.41 -3.13 -5.37
CA LYS A 48 10.18 -3.10 -4.11
C LYS A 48 11.02 -1.83 -4.07
N LEU A 49 10.84 -1.01 -3.02
CA LEU A 49 11.52 0.27 -2.90
C LEU A 49 12.95 0.11 -2.38
N GLN A 50 13.84 0.99 -2.84
CA GLN A 50 15.25 1.01 -2.44
C GLN A 50 15.56 2.05 -1.35
N PRO A 51 16.60 1.82 -0.52
CA PRO A 51 17.37 0.59 -0.40
C PRO A 51 16.54 -0.54 0.21
N ALA A 52 16.84 -1.77 -0.20
CA ALA A 52 16.09 -2.97 0.20
C ALA A 52 16.05 -3.20 1.72
N SER A 53 17.02 -2.64 2.47
CA SER A 53 17.07 -2.65 3.93
C SER A 53 15.86 -2.00 4.60
N ARG A 54 15.15 -1.10 3.92
CA ARG A 54 13.89 -0.52 4.43
C ARG A 54 12.72 -1.50 4.35
N GLY A 55 12.79 -2.53 3.53
CA GLY A 55 11.72 -3.52 3.35
C GLY A 55 10.39 -2.91 2.90
N LEU A 56 10.43 -1.80 2.17
CA LEU A 56 9.25 -1.10 1.70
C LEU A 56 8.88 -1.56 0.29
N TYR A 57 7.58 -1.55 0.04
CA TYR A 57 6.96 -1.90 -1.22
C TYR A 57 6.03 -0.78 -1.66
N SER A 58 5.79 -0.70 -2.96
CA SER A 58 4.94 0.30 -3.59
C SER A 58 3.95 -0.39 -4.53
N ARG A 59 2.70 0.08 -4.52
CA ARG A 59 1.66 -0.27 -5.50
C ARG A 59 1.02 0.98 -6.09
N ARG A 60 1.04 1.10 -7.42
CA ARG A 60 0.38 2.22 -8.13
C ARG A 60 -1.15 2.17 -7.98
N LEU A 61 -1.74 3.29 -7.59
CA LEU A 61 -3.18 3.53 -7.66
C LEU A 61 -3.55 4.14 -9.02
N ASN A 62 -2.70 5.01 -9.53
CA ASN A 62 -2.76 5.54 -10.89
C ASN A 62 -1.32 5.90 -11.36
N ALA A 63 -1.19 6.71 -12.42
CA ALA A 63 0.11 7.15 -12.91
C ALA A 63 0.93 7.94 -11.88
N GLN A 64 0.26 8.63 -10.94
CA GLN A 64 0.86 9.60 -10.04
C GLN A 64 1.01 9.10 -8.60
N HIS A 65 -0.02 8.46 -8.08
CA HIS A 65 -0.16 8.11 -6.67
C HIS A 65 0.06 6.64 -6.42
N ARG A 66 0.74 6.34 -5.32
CA ARG A 66 1.10 4.98 -4.92
C ARG A 66 0.77 4.72 -3.45
N VAL A 67 0.40 3.49 -3.15
CA VAL A 67 0.37 2.92 -1.79
C VAL A 67 1.77 2.44 -1.46
N VAL A 68 2.37 2.99 -0.41
CA VAL A 68 3.65 2.54 0.14
C VAL A 68 3.39 1.78 1.43
N TYR A 69 3.92 0.57 1.52
CA TYR A 69 3.68 -0.33 2.64
C TYR A 69 4.89 -1.19 2.99
N ARG A 70 4.86 -1.75 4.20
CA ARG A 70 5.78 -2.80 4.66
C ARG A 70 4.97 -4.03 5.02
N VAL A 71 5.58 -5.20 4.88
CA VAL A 71 5.00 -6.46 5.33
C VAL A 71 5.80 -6.97 6.52
N ASP A 72 5.10 -7.41 7.55
CA ASP A 72 5.61 -8.18 8.67
C ASP A 72 5.14 -9.62 8.50
N GLU A 73 6.06 -10.48 8.08
CA GLU A 73 5.78 -11.89 7.81
C GLU A 73 5.47 -12.69 9.07
N ALA A 74 6.11 -12.34 10.19
CA ALA A 74 5.92 -13.06 11.45
C ALA A 74 4.51 -12.83 12.01
N LEU A 75 4.01 -11.60 11.88
CA LEU A 75 2.68 -11.23 12.33
C LEU A 75 1.59 -11.35 11.26
N LYS A 76 1.98 -11.67 10.01
CA LYS A 76 1.09 -11.58 8.83
C LYS A 76 0.36 -10.24 8.78
N ARG A 77 1.11 -9.15 8.93
CA ARG A 77 0.58 -7.78 8.92
C ARG A 77 1.17 -6.95 7.80
N VAL A 78 0.34 -6.06 7.26
CA VAL A 78 0.74 -5.09 6.25
C VAL A 78 0.53 -3.70 6.81
N TYR A 79 1.60 -2.91 6.89
CA TYR A 79 1.57 -1.54 7.38
C TYR A 79 1.62 -0.57 6.22
N ILE A 80 0.53 0.17 5.98
CA ILE A 80 0.48 1.22 4.97
C ILE A 80 0.98 2.53 5.57
N TYR A 81 2.04 3.09 4.98
CA TYR A 81 2.69 4.32 5.42
C TYR A 81 2.27 5.55 4.62
N ALA A 82 1.95 5.38 3.34
CA ALA A 82 1.48 6.44 2.46
C ALA A 82 0.53 5.87 1.39
N ALA A 83 -0.36 6.71 0.88
CA ALA A 83 -1.30 6.34 -0.18
C ALA A 83 -1.60 7.49 -1.18
N TRP A 84 -0.92 8.62 -1.02
CA TRP A 84 -0.98 9.79 -1.91
C TRP A 84 0.41 10.30 -2.29
N SER A 85 1.45 9.49 -2.06
CA SER A 85 2.83 9.84 -2.38
C SER A 85 3.05 9.87 -3.90
N HIS A 86 3.73 10.94 -4.35
CA HIS A 86 4.34 11.02 -5.68
C HIS A 86 5.68 10.30 -5.65
N TYR A 87 6.07 9.66 -6.75
CA TYR A 87 7.46 9.30 -6.96
C TYR A 87 8.07 10.48 -7.72
N GLU A 88 8.90 11.29 -7.07
CA GLU A 88 9.88 12.11 -7.81
C GLU A 88 10.94 11.19 -8.41
#